data_AF-A0A954ISH0-F1
#
_entry.id   AF-A0A954ISH0-F1
#
_cell.length_a   1.000
_cell.length_b   1.000
_cell.length_c   1.000
_cell.angle_alpha   90.00
_cell.angle_beta   90.00
_cell.angle_gamma   90.00
#
_symmetry.space_group_name_H-M   'P 1'
#
loop_
_entity.id
_entity.type
_entity.pdbx_description
1 polymer ?
#
loop_
_entity_poly.entity_id
_entity_poly.type
_entity_poly.pdbx_seq_one_letter_code
_entity_poly.pdbx_strand_id
1 'polypeptide(L)'
;MPVGEDQFLEEIGKAEDRTVRLVYADWLDEQGDPRGELVRIEEEMRGIPIYSDRYWELKPHRNQLRADCPNEWLAQMEYGTVYEPTFRDIPDGWKERWRLIREFTERWYGIPMPDVGYDEEKIFPDFRWSSISDKPAPPSMLEWIAYANDIPSQERNLLGGFWNCFPRRAIVNDKELPGFTILERVGIDIEFMVHENWLEDPDPPVHEFWGYPADQEEQLEYFLEEETIDQFS
;
A
#
# COMPACT_ATOMS: atom_id res chain seq x y z
N MET A 1 -20.83 28.65 34.13
CA MET A 1 -19.73 29.18 33.31
C MET A 1 -19.82 28.49 31.96
N PRO A 2 -19.54 29.15 30.83
CA PRO A 2 -19.44 28.46 29.54
C PRO A 2 -18.41 27.32 29.67
N VAL A 3 -18.73 26.14 29.11
CA VAL A 3 -17.80 25.01 29.07
C VAL A 3 -16.61 25.44 28.23
N GLY A 4 -15.42 25.38 28.81
CA GLY A 4 -14.17 25.68 28.11
C GLY A 4 -13.68 24.44 27.36
N GLU A 5 -12.89 24.66 26.30
CA GLU A 5 -12.27 23.60 25.51
C GLU A 5 -11.49 22.59 26.38
N ASP A 6 -10.75 23.08 27.38
CA ASP A 6 -9.97 22.24 28.31
C ASP A 6 -10.82 21.16 28.99
N GLN A 7 -12.09 21.46 29.29
CA GLN A 7 -13.00 20.51 29.91
C GLN A 7 -13.35 19.37 28.94
N PHE A 8 -13.62 19.68 27.67
CA PHE A 8 -13.86 18.66 26.65
C PHE A 8 -12.63 17.77 26.45
N LEU A 9 -11.45 18.37 26.36
CA LEU A 9 -10.23 17.61 26.13
C LEU A 9 -9.86 16.72 27.35
N GLU A 10 -10.14 17.18 28.57
CA GLU A 10 -9.99 16.35 29.78
C GLU A 10 -11.01 15.18 29.78
N GLU A 11 -12.26 15.42 29.37
CA GLU A 11 -13.29 14.38 29.28
C GLU A 11 -12.95 13.35 28.20
N ILE A 12 -12.50 13.77 27.02
CA ILE A 12 -12.05 12.89 25.93
C ILE A 12 -10.92 11.97 26.38
N GLY A 13 -9.94 12.49 27.12
CA GLY A 13 -8.82 11.69 27.63
C GLY A 13 -9.22 10.63 28.67
N LYS A 14 -10.43 10.72 29.25
CA LYS A 14 -10.96 9.76 30.24
C LYS A 14 -12.05 8.84 29.65
N ALA A 15 -12.66 9.24 28.55
CA ALA A 15 -13.80 8.54 27.97
C ALA A 15 -13.34 7.38 27.07
N GLU A 16 -13.84 6.18 27.36
CA GLU A 16 -13.75 5.05 26.42
C GLU A 16 -14.75 5.22 25.26
N ASP A 17 -15.86 5.90 25.53
CA ASP A 17 -16.90 6.20 24.54
C ASP A 17 -16.47 7.34 23.63
N ARG A 18 -16.35 7.02 22.34
CA ARG A 18 -15.96 7.97 21.29
C ARG A 18 -17.05 8.99 20.98
N THR A 19 -18.28 8.79 21.45
CA THR A 19 -19.38 9.77 21.30
C THR A 19 -19.02 11.13 21.88
N VAL A 20 -18.19 11.19 22.93
CA VAL A 20 -17.70 12.46 23.51
C VAL A 20 -16.93 13.29 22.48
N ARG A 21 -16.19 12.65 21.57
CA ARG A 21 -15.46 13.34 20.49
C ARG A 21 -16.42 13.98 19.49
N LEU A 22 -17.54 13.33 19.17
CA LEU A 22 -18.56 13.90 18.27
C LEU A 22 -19.29 15.08 18.91
N VAL A 23 -19.57 15.03 20.22
CA VAL A 23 -20.13 16.19 20.96
C VAL A 23 -19.14 17.36 20.94
N TYR A 24 -17.84 17.08 21.11
CA TYR A 24 -16.81 18.10 20.98
C TYR A 24 -16.71 18.67 19.54
N ALA A 25 -16.90 17.84 18.51
CA ALA A 25 -16.97 18.30 17.12
C ALA A 25 -18.15 19.25 16.89
N ASP A 26 -19.33 18.95 17.42
CA ASP A 26 -20.50 19.83 17.35
C ASP A 26 -20.20 21.18 18.03
N TRP A 27 -19.54 21.16 19.19
CA TRP A 27 -19.12 22.38 19.88
C TRP A 27 -18.12 23.21 19.05
N LEU A 28 -17.15 22.57 18.39
CA LEU A 28 -16.18 23.25 17.50
C LEU A 28 -16.88 23.91 16.30
N ASP A 29 -17.85 23.22 15.69
CA ASP A 29 -18.63 23.77 14.58
C ASP A 29 -19.44 25.00 14.98
N GLU A 30 -20.02 25.00 16.18
CA GLU A 30 -20.73 26.18 16.72
C GLU A 30 -19.80 27.40 16.86
N GLN A 31 -18.50 27.17 17.04
CA GLN A 31 -17.48 28.23 17.05
C GLN A 31 -16.94 28.56 15.64
N GLY A 32 -17.33 27.82 14.61
CA GLY A 32 -16.79 27.92 13.25
C GLY A 32 -15.35 27.42 13.12
N ASP A 33 -14.94 26.48 13.97
CA ASP A 33 -13.59 25.93 14.01
C ASP A 33 -13.46 24.69 13.10
N PRO A 34 -12.54 24.68 12.10
CA PRO A 34 -12.38 23.58 11.16
C PRO A 34 -11.96 22.25 11.81
N ARG A 35 -11.47 22.26 13.06
CA ARG A 35 -11.15 21.05 13.82
C ARG A 35 -12.36 20.14 14.02
N GLY A 36 -13.58 20.69 14.02
CA GLY A 36 -14.82 19.91 14.14
C GLY A 36 -15.01 18.94 12.97
N GLU A 37 -14.65 19.35 11.76
CA GLU A 37 -14.67 18.49 10.58
C GLU A 37 -13.63 17.37 10.68
N LEU A 38 -12.40 17.70 11.08
CA LEU A 38 -11.34 16.71 11.26
C LEU A 38 -11.74 15.62 12.26
N VAL A 39 -12.34 15.99 13.39
CA VAL A 39 -12.81 15.03 14.39
C VAL A 39 -13.79 14.03 13.77
N ARG A 40 -14.75 14.49 12.97
CA ARG A 40 -15.72 13.58 12.34
C ARG A 40 -15.09 12.65 11.33
N ILE A 41 -14.15 13.16 10.53
CA ILE A 41 -13.43 12.34 9.54
C ILE A 41 -12.58 11.27 10.25
N GLU A 42 -11.87 11.61 11.31
CA GLU A 42 -11.08 10.65 12.09
C GLU A 42 -11.96 9.55 12.69
N GLU A 43 -13.10 9.91 13.29
CA GLU A 43 -14.03 8.94 13.86
C GLU A 43 -14.71 8.06 12.78
N GLU A 44 -15.04 8.63 11.62
CA GLU A 44 -15.54 7.86 10.47
C GLU A 44 -14.47 6.87 9.96
N MET A 45 -13.24 7.34 9.75
CA MET A 45 -12.14 6.51 9.26
C MET A 45 -11.77 5.37 10.23
N ARG A 46 -11.91 5.57 11.55
CA ARG A 46 -11.73 4.51 12.56
C ARG A 46 -12.81 3.43 12.50
N GLY A 47 -13.98 3.74 11.93
CA GLY A 47 -15.12 2.83 11.85
C GLY A 47 -15.16 1.98 10.58
N ILE A 48 -14.28 2.23 9.61
CA ILE A 48 -14.29 1.59 8.30
C ILE A 48 -12.95 0.87 8.00
N PRO A 49 -12.94 -0.16 7.16
CA PRO A 49 -11.69 -0.81 6.75
C PRO A 49 -10.76 0.18 6.04
N ILE A 50 -9.47 0.15 6.40
CA ILE A 50 -8.44 1.04 5.85
C ILE A 50 -8.17 0.85 4.35
N TYR A 51 -8.67 -0.24 3.76
CA TYR A 51 -8.60 -0.52 2.33
C TYR A 51 -9.89 -0.19 1.56
N SER A 52 -10.94 0.27 2.26
CA SER A 52 -12.21 0.65 1.63
C SER A 52 -12.07 1.91 0.78
N ASP A 53 -12.88 2.05 -0.29
CA ASP A 53 -12.89 3.26 -1.12
C ASP A 53 -13.12 4.51 -0.27
N ARG A 54 -14.06 4.45 0.69
CA ARG A 54 -14.39 5.56 1.58
C ARG A 54 -13.19 6.01 2.43
N TYR A 55 -12.36 5.10 2.92
CA TYR A 55 -11.15 5.46 3.66
C TYR A 55 -10.19 6.30 2.79
N TRP A 56 -9.98 5.87 1.55
CA TRP A 56 -9.07 6.54 0.62
C TRP A 56 -9.62 7.83 0.05
N GLU A 57 -10.95 7.97 -0.07
CA GLU A 57 -11.60 9.26 -0.35
C GLU A 57 -11.38 10.28 0.78
N LEU A 58 -11.48 9.85 2.03
CA LEU A 58 -11.35 10.72 3.20
C LEU A 58 -9.90 11.11 3.49
N LYS A 59 -8.95 10.22 3.20
CA LYS A 59 -7.53 10.36 3.57
C LYS A 59 -6.88 11.67 3.09
N PRO A 60 -6.99 12.10 1.82
CA PRO A 60 -6.42 13.39 1.39
C PRO A 60 -6.98 14.59 2.16
N HIS A 61 -8.29 14.60 2.39
CA HIS A 61 -8.96 15.68 3.11
C HIS A 61 -8.57 15.71 4.59
N ARG A 62 -8.55 14.54 5.25
CA ARG A 62 -7.99 14.39 6.61
C ARG A 62 -6.56 14.93 6.68
N ASN A 63 -5.71 14.57 5.74
CA ASN A 63 -4.30 14.98 5.74
C ASN A 63 -4.16 16.51 5.59
N GLN A 64 -4.99 17.15 4.76
CA GLN A 64 -5.04 18.61 4.65
C GLN A 64 -5.44 19.24 5.99
N LEU A 65 -6.55 18.80 6.59
CA LEU A 65 -7.02 19.33 7.87
C LEU A 65 -6.01 19.13 8.99
N ARG A 66 -5.32 17.98 9.04
CA ARG A 66 -4.23 17.73 10.00
C ARG A 66 -3.08 18.72 9.85
N ALA A 67 -2.69 19.04 8.62
CA ALA A 67 -1.60 19.97 8.35
C ALA A 67 -1.88 21.39 8.89
N ASP A 68 -3.15 21.77 8.97
CA ASP A 68 -3.60 23.07 9.46
C ASP A 68 -3.86 23.09 11.00
N CYS A 69 -3.78 21.94 11.67
CA CYS A 69 -4.04 21.82 13.11
C CYS A 69 -2.76 21.91 13.97
N PRO A 70 -2.84 22.47 15.20
CA PRO A 70 -1.71 22.45 16.12
C PRO A 70 -1.31 21.02 16.53
N ASN A 71 -0.02 20.71 16.53
CA ASN A 71 0.50 19.37 16.83
C ASN A 71 0.15 18.92 18.26
N GLU A 72 0.15 19.85 19.22
CA GLU A 72 -0.23 19.58 20.61
C GLU A 72 -1.69 19.10 20.72
N TRP A 73 -2.58 19.69 19.92
CA TRP A 73 -3.98 19.30 19.87
C TRP A 73 -4.15 17.94 19.20
N LEU A 74 -3.44 17.68 18.08
CA LEU A 74 -3.43 16.37 17.43
C LEU A 74 -2.93 15.27 18.37
N ALA A 75 -1.87 15.55 19.13
CA ALA A 75 -1.33 14.61 20.12
C ALA A 75 -2.33 14.32 21.24
N GLN A 76 -3.00 15.36 21.77
CA GLN A 76 -4.01 15.22 22.81
C GLN A 76 -5.25 14.45 22.34
N MET A 77 -5.63 14.60 21.07
CA MET A 77 -6.72 13.86 20.44
C MET A 77 -6.30 12.45 19.98
N GLU A 78 -5.02 12.08 20.11
CA GLU A 78 -4.46 10.82 19.57
C GLU A 78 -4.68 10.68 18.04
N TYR A 79 -4.68 11.81 17.33
CA TYR A 79 -4.76 11.90 15.86
C TYR A 79 -3.36 11.87 15.25
N GLY A 80 -2.64 10.79 15.54
CA GLY A 80 -1.33 10.48 14.99
C GLY A 80 -1.31 9.11 14.32
N THR A 81 -0.10 8.61 14.03
CA THR A 81 0.09 7.24 13.56
C THR A 81 -0.05 6.29 14.73
N VAL A 82 -1.25 5.76 14.95
CA VAL A 82 -1.45 4.64 15.87
C VAL A 82 -1.03 3.36 15.15
N TYR A 83 -0.08 2.63 15.74
CA TYR A 83 0.36 1.33 15.25
C TYR A 83 -0.71 0.27 15.55
N GLU A 84 -1.79 0.31 14.78
CA GLU A 84 -2.74 -0.80 14.69
C GLU A 84 -2.20 -1.83 13.68
N PRO A 85 -2.42 -3.14 13.91
CA PRO A 85 -1.97 -4.17 12.99
C PRO A 85 -2.74 -4.10 11.66
N THR A 86 -2.14 -3.41 10.67
CA THR A 86 -2.65 -3.20 9.31
C THR A 86 -3.09 -4.50 8.62
N PHE A 87 -2.39 -5.60 8.90
CA PHE A 87 -2.62 -6.92 8.28
C PHE A 87 -3.42 -7.90 9.16
N ARG A 88 -4.21 -7.39 10.12
CA ARG A 88 -5.12 -8.25 10.90
C ARG A 88 -6.14 -8.95 9.99
N ASP A 89 -6.67 -8.20 9.02
CA ASP A 89 -7.67 -8.65 8.06
C ASP A 89 -7.12 -8.40 6.65
N ILE A 90 -6.81 -9.48 5.92
CA ILE A 90 -6.27 -9.41 4.56
C ILE A 90 -7.43 -9.61 3.56
N PRO A 91 -7.74 -8.62 2.70
CA PRO A 91 -8.81 -8.73 1.72
C PRO A 91 -8.40 -9.62 0.54
N ASP A 92 -9.41 -10.20 -0.13
CA ASP A 92 -9.21 -11.07 -1.29
C ASP A 92 -8.91 -10.29 -2.58
N GLY A 93 -9.37 -9.05 -2.67
CA GLY A 93 -9.18 -8.19 -3.85
C GLY A 93 -7.78 -7.57 -3.89
N TRP A 94 -7.20 -7.56 -5.09
CA TRP A 94 -5.85 -7.03 -5.32
C TRP A 94 -5.75 -5.55 -4.95
N LYS A 95 -6.78 -4.77 -5.30
CA LYS A 95 -6.84 -3.33 -5.04
C LYS A 95 -6.77 -3.05 -3.54
N GLU A 96 -7.55 -3.79 -2.77
CA GLU A 96 -7.61 -3.67 -1.31
C GLU A 96 -6.31 -4.15 -0.64
N ARG A 97 -5.69 -5.23 -1.13
CA ARG A 97 -4.36 -5.67 -0.66
C ARG A 97 -3.30 -4.60 -0.89
N TRP A 98 -3.31 -3.96 -2.05
CA TRP A 98 -2.37 -2.89 -2.38
C TRP A 98 -2.56 -1.64 -1.53
N ARG A 99 -3.82 -1.30 -1.22
CA ARG A 99 -4.13 -0.25 -0.24
C ARG A 99 -3.57 -0.58 1.15
N LEU A 100 -3.66 -1.83 1.61
CA LEU A 100 -3.02 -2.24 2.87
C LEU A 100 -1.51 -2.01 2.85
N ILE A 101 -0.83 -2.43 1.78
CA ILE A 101 0.62 -2.26 1.63
C ILE A 101 0.97 -0.78 1.67
N ARG A 102 0.28 0.06 0.90
CA ARG A 102 0.51 1.51 0.86
C ARG A 102 0.27 2.17 2.22
N GLU A 103 -0.81 1.83 2.90
CA GLU A 103 -1.09 2.37 4.24
C GLU A 103 -0.04 1.91 5.27
N PHE A 104 0.41 0.65 5.20
CA PHE A 104 1.51 0.16 6.03
C PHE A 104 2.79 0.97 5.77
N THR A 105 3.17 1.15 4.51
CA THR A 105 4.38 1.89 4.12
C THR A 105 4.31 3.33 4.61
N GLU A 106 3.17 4.01 4.45
CA GLU A 106 2.99 5.37 4.97
C GLU A 106 3.15 5.45 6.48
N ARG A 107 2.50 4.55 7.22
CA ARG A 107 2.57 4.55 8.69
C ARG A 107 3.96 4.20 9.21
N TRP A 108 4.62 3.23 8.59
CA TRP A 108 5.89 2.70 9.07
C TRP A 108 7.07 3.61 8.73
N TYR A 109 7.07 4.19 7.52
CA TYR A 109 8.18 5.02 7.03
C TYR A 109 7.89 6.51 7.06
N GLY A 110 6.64 6.92 7.34
CA GLY A 110 6.24 8.33 7.31
C GLY A 110 6.21 8.93 5.90
N ILE A 111 6.09 8.08 4.86
CA ILE A 111 6.10 8.49 3.46
C ILE A 111 4.65 8.62 2.98
N PRO A 112 4.18 9.81 2.56
CA PRO A 112 2.82 9.95 2.04
C PRO A 112 2.60 9.05 0.81
N MET A 113 1.60 8.18 0.87
CA MET A 113 1.26 7.26 -0.22
C MET A 113 -0.09 7.65 -0.84
N PRO A 114 -0.17 7.88 -2.16
CA PRO A 114 -1.45 8.09 -2.84
C PRO A 114 -2.27 6.80 -2.87
N ASP A 115 -3.56 6.92 -3.20
CA ASP A 115 -4.41 5.75 -3.46
C ASP A 115 -3.87 4.92 -4.62
N VAL A 116 -4.28 3.66 -4.68
CA VAL A 116 -3.99 2.75 -5.78
C VAL A 116 -4.56 3.28 -7.10
N GLY A 117 -3.81 3.05 -8.16
CA GLY A 117 -4.10 3.60 -9.47
C GLY A 117 -2.83 3.85 -10.26
N TYR A 118 -2.59 3.00 -11.24
CA TYR A 118 -1.54 3.22 -12.22
C TYR A 118 -1.96 4.30 -13.23
N ASP A 119 -1.09 5.28 -13.42
CA ASP A 119 -1.20 6.31 -14.46
C ASP A 119 0.02 6.19 -15.39
N GLU A 120 -0.19 5.58 -16.56
CA GLU A 120 0.86 5.29 -17.54
C GLU A 120 1.65 6.53 -17.94
N GLU A 121 0.96 7.66 -18.10
CA GLU A 121 1.57 8.93 -18.55
C GLU A 121 2.50 9.52 -17.48
N LYS A 122 2.19 9.29 -16.19
CA LYS A 122 2.98 9.81 -15.07
C LYS A 122 4.18 8.95 -14.73
N ILE A 123 4.00 7.63 -14.73
CA ILE A 123 4.95 6.74 -14.07
C ILE A 123 6.15 6.46 -14.97
N PHE A 124 5.93 6.31 -16.27
CA PHE A 124 7.03 6.08 -17.21
C PHE A 124 6.71 6.58 -18.62
N PRO A 125 7.08 7.83 -18.96
CA PRO A 125 6.86 8.34 -20.31
C PRO A 125 7.54 7.49 -21.39
N ASP A 126 8.64 6.81 -21.06
CA ASP A 126 9.45 6.00 -21.98
C ASP A 126 9.14 4.49 -21.92
N PHE A 127 8.34 4.04 -20.95
CA PHE A 127 7.93 2.64 -20.85
C PHE A 127 6.59 2.44 -21.54
N ARG A 128 6.49 1.38 -22.33
CA ARG A 128 5.21 0.93 -22.88
C ARG A 128 5.14 -0.56 -22.62
N TRP A 129 4.15 -1.01 -21.86
CA TRP A 129 3.96 -2.43 -21.60
C TRP A 129 3.89 -3.26 -22.90
N SER A 130 3.25 -2.68 -23.91
CA SER A 130 3.13 -3.25 -25.26
C SER A 130 4.47 -3.47 -25.99
N SER A 131 5.59 -2.96 -25.48
CA SER A 131 6.92 -3.25 -26.04
C SER A 131 7.48 -4.60 -25.59
N ILE A 132 6.88 -5.21 -24.56
CA ILE A 132 7.37 -6.45 -23.94
C ILE A 132 6.35 -7.58 -24.10
N SER A 133 5.07 -7.27 -24.02
CA SER A 133 3.99 -8.26 -24.14
C SER A 133 2.91 -7.79 -25.09
N ASP A 134 2.38 -8.73 -25.87
CA ASP A 134 1.13 -8.52 -26.61
C ASP A 134 -0.11 -8.65 -25.70
N LYS A 135 0.04 -9.22 -24.50
CA LYS A 135 -1.01 -9.28 -23.47
C LYS A 135 -1.10 -7.97 -22.69
N PRO A 136 -2.26 -7.59 -22.13
CA PRO A 136 -2.32 -6.47 -21.19
C PRO A 136 -1.54 -6.77 -19.91
N ALA A 137 -1.15 -5.72 -19.18
CA ALA A 137 -0.50 -5.86 -17.89
C ALA A 137 -1.53 -6.18 -16.81
N PRO A 138 -1.26 -7.14 -15.90
CA PRO A 138 -2.02 -7.29 -14.68
C PRO A 138 -2.10 -5.98 -13.88
N PRO A 139 -3.28 -5.56 -13.40
CA PRO A 139 -3.43 -4.39 -12.56
C PRO A 139 -2.54 -4.41 -11.31
N SER A 140 -2.36 -5.57 -10.65
CA SER A 140 -1.49 -5.64 -9.47
C SER A 140 0.00 -5.43 -9.80
N MET A 141 0.43 -5.82 -11.00
CA MET A 141 1.79 -5.54 -11.48
C MET A 141 1.97 -4.06 -11.84
N LEU A 142 0.98 -3.46 -12.49
CA LEU A 142 0.97 -2.02 -12.74
C LEU A 142 1.01 -1.24 -11.41
N GLU A 143 0.28 -1.72 -10.42
CA GLU A 143 0.27 -1.14 -9.08
C GLU A 143 1.61 -1.31 -8.36
N TRP A 144 2.29 -2.45 -8.50
CA TRP A 144 3.66 -2.64 -8.02
C TRP A 144 4.62 -1.60 -8.60
N ILE A 145 4.52 -1.39 -9.91
CA ILE A 145 5.31 -0.38 -10.62
C ILE A 145 5.00 1.04 -10.10
N ALA A 146 3.73 1.38 -9.91
CA ALA A 146 3.31 2.67 -9.36
C ALA A 146 3.88 2.85 -7.95
N TYR A 147 3.70 1.85 -7.08
CA TYR A 147 4.19 1.82 -5.71
C TYR A 147 5.70 2.05 -5.63
N ALA A 148 6.49 1.33 -6.44
CA ALA A 148 7.94 1.49 -6.47
C ALA A 148 8.37 2.91 -6.89
N ASN A 149 7.57 3.58 -7.73
CA ASN A 149 7.83 4.95 -8.15
C ASN A 149 7.43 5.99 -7.12
N ASP A 150 6.34 5.76 -6.38
CA ASP A 150 5.87 6.65 -5.31
C ASP A 150 6.85 6.72 -4.13
N ILE A 151 7.68 5.69 -3.93
CA ILE A 151 8.71 5.69 -2.89
C ILE A 151 9.86 6.63 -3.29
N PRO A 152 10.20 7.65 -2.47
CA PRO A 152 11.30 8.57 -2.74
C PRO A 152 12.62 7.84 -2.96
N SER A 153 13.41 8.27 -3.95
CA SER A 153 14.66 7.60 -4.33
C SER A 153 15.69 7.49 -3.19
N GLN A 154 15.69 8.45 -2.25
CA GLN A 154 16.56 8.41 -1.06
C GLN A 154 16.17 7.28 -0.08
N GLU A 155 14.87 6.97 -0.01
CA GLU A 155 14.29 5.92 0.84
C GLU A 155 14.38 4.53 0.20
N ARG A 156 14.51 4.43 -1.13
CA ARG A 156 14.68 3.14 -1.84
C ARG A 156 15.91 2.35 -1.37
N ASN A 157 16.94 3.06 -0.90
CA ASN A 157 18.12 2.45 -0.28
C ASN A 157 17.81 1.82 1.08
N LEU A 158 16.93 2.44 1.87
CA LEU A 158 16.54 1.95 3.19
C LEU A 158 15.64 0.71 3.10
N LEU A 159 14.90 0.58 1.99
CA LEU A 159 14.11 -0.61 1.67
C LEU A 159 14.91 -1.76 1.05
N GLY A 160 16.25 -1.73 1.14
CA GLY A 160 17.09 -2.84 0.69
C GLY A 160 17.36 -2.88 -0.81
N GLY A 161 17.24 -1.74 -1.51
CA GLY A 161 17.63 -1.62 -2.91
C GLY A 161 16.56 -2.11 -3.88
N PHE A 162 15.38 -1.51 -3.83
CA PHE A 162 14.38 -1.59 -4.91
C PHE A 162 14.95 -0.91 -6.16
N TRP A 163 15.79 -1.64 -6.89
CA TRP A 163 16.42 -1.15 -8.10
C TRP A 163 15.73 -1.76 -9.30
N ASN A 164 14.80 -0.97 -9.83
CA ASN A 164 14.23 -1.11 -11.16
C ASN A 164 13.34 -2.34 -11.41
N CYS A 165 12.04 -2.09 -11.51
CA CYS A 165 11.13 -3.00 -12.20
C CYS A 165 11.41 -2.88 -13.71
N PHE A 166 12.32 -3.70 -14.22
CA PHE A 166 12.47 -3.84 -15.66
C PHE A 166 11.78 -5.14 -16.09
N PRO A 167 10.93 -5.08 -17.12
CA PRO A 167 10.56 -6.28 -17.82
C PRO A 167 11.81 -6.84 -18.45
N ARG A 168 12.33 -7.86 -17.80
CA ARG A 168 13.39 -8.69 -18.29
C ARG A 168 12.81 -10.08 -18.32
N ARG A 169 13.03 -10.78 -19.41
CA ARG A 169 12.88 -12.23 -19.40
C ARG A 169 13.99 -12.77 -18.51
N ALA A 170 13.61 -13.45 -17.43
CA ALA A 170 14.59 -14.09 -16.57
C ALA A 170 15.29 -15.17 -17.39
N ILE A 171 16.60 -15.26 -17.19
CA ILE A 171 17.40 -16.34 -17.74
C ILE A 171 17.68 -17.27 -16.57
N VAL A 172 16.98 -18.40 -16.54
CA VAL A 172 17.18 -19.45 -15.53
C VAL A 172 17.79 -20.64 -16.27
N ASN A 173 19.01 -21.03 -15.89
CA ASN A 173 19.72 -22.18 -16.45
C ASN A 173 19.96 -22.09 -17.97
N ASP A 174 20.40 -20.92 -18.44
CA ASP A 174 20.55 -20.60 -19.87
C ASP A 174 19.25 -20.74 -20.70
N LYS A 175 18.10 -20.95 -20.04
CA LYS A 175 16.77 -20.93 -20.65
C LYS A 175 16.10 -19.61 -20.32
N GLU A 176 15.61 -18.97 -21.36
CA GLU A 176 14.79 -17.77 -21.25
C GLU A 176 13.42 -18.20 -20.74
N LEU A 177 13.11 -17.90 -19.47
CA LEU A 177 11.77 -18.09 -18.93
C LEU A 177 10.94 -16.86 -19.32
N PRO A 178 9.80 -17.06 -19.99
CA PRO A 178 8.95 -15.95 -20.33
C PRO A 178 8.23 -15.45 -19.08
N GLY A 179 8.64 -14.28 -18.60
CA GLY A 179 8.04 -13.65 -17.44
C GLY A 179 8.55 -12.24 -17.22
N PHE A 180 8.11 -11.67 -16.10
CA PHE A 180 8.33 -10.27 -15.74
C PHE A 180 8.92 -10.19 -14.32
N THR A 181 10.18 -9.81 -14.22
CA THR A 181 10.81 -9.54 -12.92
C THR A 181 10.24 -8.27 -12.29
N ILE A 182 9.68 -8.38 -11.09
CA ILE A 182 9.11 -7.27 -10.33
C ILE A 182 10.12 -6.70 -9.32
N LEU A 183 11.05 -7.52 -8.83
CA LEU A 183 12.07 -7.11 -7.87
C LEU A 183 13.34 -7.94 -8.06
N GLU A 184 14.48 -7.26 -8.17
CA GLU A 184 15.81 -7.88 -8.12
C GLU A 184 16.51 -7.38 -6.85
N ARG A 185 16.87 -8.29 -5.95
CA ARG A 185 17.65 -7.93 -4.77
C ARG A 185 19.14 -8.05 -5.06
N VAL A 186 19.75 -6.91 -5.39
CA VAL A 186 21.17 -6.80 -5.69
C VAL A 186 22.02 -7.35 -4.53
N GLY A 187 22.85 -8.35 -4.83
CA GLY A 187 23.83 -8.94 -3.90
C GLY A 187 23.44 -10.26 -3.26
N ILE A 188 22.20 -10.74 -3.45
CA ILE A 188 21.80 -12.11 -3.07
C ILE A 188 21.15 -12.89 -4.23
N ASP A 189 21.12 -12.30 -5.43
CA ASP A 189 20.62 -12.90 -6.67
C ASP A 189 19.22 -13.52 -6.54
N ILE A 190 18.33 -12.88 -5.77
CA ILE A 190 16.91 -13.26 -5.73
C ILE A 190 16.14 -12.36 -6.71
N GLU A 191 15.44 -13.00 -7.64
CA GLU A 191 14.51 -12.38 -8.56
C GLU A 191 13.08 -12.81 -8.21
N PHE A 192 12.18 -11.83 -8.05
CA PHE A 192 10.74 -12.11 -7.96
C PHE A 192 10.12 -11.88 -9.33
N MET A 193 9.37 -12.85 -9.85
CA MET A 193 8.83 -12.81 -11.21
C MET A 193 7.39 -13.28 -11.30
N VAL A 194 6.66 -12.68 -12.24
CA VAL A 194 5.36 -13.17 -12.74
C VAL A 194 5.56 -13.87 -14.08
N HIS A 195 5.10 -15.11 -14.21
CA HIS A 195 5.19 -15.87 -15.46
C HIS A 195 4.21 -15.37 -16.53
N GLU A 196 4.54 -15.48 -17.82
CA GLU A 196 3.71 -14.94 -18.91
C GLU A 196 2.31 -15.57 -19.00
N ASN A 197 2.18 -16.81 -18.53
CA ASN A 197 0.91 -17.55 -18.51
C ASN A 197 -0.11 -16.90 -17.58
N TRP A 198 0.36 -16.20 -16.54
CA TRP A 198 -0.50 -15.58 -15.53
C TRP A 198 -0.82 -14.10 -15.83
N LEU A 199 -0.33 -13.52 -16.93
CA LEU A 199 -0.54 -12.09 -17.21
C LEU A 199 -2.00 -11.69 -17.48
N GLU A 200 -2.88 -12.66 -17.68
CA GLU A 200 -4.31 -12.39 -17.82
C GLU A 200 -5.01 -12.30 -16.46
N ASP A 201 -4.40 -12.82 -15.41
CA ASP A 201 -4.92 -12.70 -14.05
C ASP A 201 -4.70 -11.30 -13.53
N PRO A 202 -5.70 -10.73 -12.83
CA PRO A 202 -5.57 -9.37 -12.32
C PRO A 202 -4.54 -9.26 -11.19
N ASP A 203 -4.26 -10.37 -10.51
CA ASP A 203 -3.29 -10.49 -9.43
C ASP A 203 -2.54 -11.82 -9.49
N PRO A 204 -1.58 -11.93 -10.42
CA PRO A 204 -0.91 -13.17 -10.69
C PRO A 204 0.02 -13.57 -9.55
N PRO A 205 0.26 -14.88 -9.35
CA PRO A 205 1.25 -15.35 -8.40
C PRO A 205 2.65 -14.83 -8.74
N VAL A 206 3.34 -14.39 -7.69
CA VAL A 206 4.75 -13.99 -7.74
C VAL A 206 5.58 -15.19 -7.32
N HIS A 207 6.54 -15.57 -8.17
CA HIS A 207 7.46 -16.66 -7.93
C HIS A 207 8.83 -16.08 -7.54
N GLU A 208 9.51 -16.75 -6.61
CA GLU A 208 10.87 -16.43 -6.19
C GLU A 208 11.86 -17.30 -6.98
N PHE A 209 12.87 -16.68 -7.58
CA PHE A 209 13.92 -17.33 -8.34
C PHE A 209 15.29 -16.98 -7.76
N TRP A 210 16.19 -17.96 -7.74
CA TRP A 210 17.57 -17.80 -7.29
C TRP A 210 18.51 -17.85 -8.50
N GLY A 211 19.21 -16.75 -8.76
CA GLY A 211 20.10 -16.56 -9.92
C GLY A 211 21.46 -17.27 -9.83
N TYR A 212 21.78 -17.95 -8.72
CA TYR A 212 23.04 -18.68 -8.51
C TYR A 212 22.78 -20.15 -8.08
N PRO A 213 23.74 -21.07 -8.32
CA PRO A 213 23.47 -22.50 -8.51
C PRO A 213 23.32 -23.23 -7.17
N ALA A 214 22.16 -23.09 -6.54
CA ALA A 214 21.64 -24.11 -5.65
C ALA A 214 20.72 -24.97 -6.51
N ASP A 215 21.17 -26.18 -6.87
CA ASP A 215 20.41 -27.22 -7.57
C ASP A 215 19.39 -26.70 -8.60
N GLN A 216 19.89 -26.43 -9.80
CA GLN A 216 19.11 -25.89 -10.92
C GLN A 216 18.10 -26.89 -11.52
N GLU A 217 18.22 -28.19 -11.24
CA GLU A 217 17.31 -29.23 -11.73
C GLU A 217 16.05 -29.30 -10.86
N GLU A 218 16.21 -29.21 -9.53
CA GLU A 218 15.12 -29.27 -8.55
C GLU A 218 14.12 -28.10 -8.70
N GLN A 219 14.60 -26.89 -9.04
CA GLN A 219 13.74 -25.72 -9.25
C GLN A 219 12.88 -25.81 -10.53
N LEU A 220 13.40 -26.43 -11.60
CA LEU A 220 12.65 -26.63 -12.84
C LEU A 220 11.60 -27.74 -12.69
N GLU A 221 11.89 -28.80 -11.92
CA GLU A 221 10.92 -29.84 -11.60
C GLU A 221 9.75 -29.30 -10.77
N TYR A 222 10.02 -28.48 -9.74
CA TYR A 222 8.97 -27.81 -8.96
C TYR A 222 8.01 -26.99 -9.84
N PHE A 223 8.55 -26.28 -10.84
CA PHE A 223 7.77 -25.42 -11.73
C PHE A 223 6.87 -26.22 -12.71
N LEU A 224 7.39 -27.34 -13.22
CA LEU A 224 6.63 -28.22 -14.12
C LEU A 224 5.59 -29.07 -13.36
N GLU A 225 5.84 -29.36 -12.07
CA GLU A 225 4.89 -30.08 -11.22
C GLU A 225 3.70 -29.21 -10.79
N GLU A 226 3.88 -27.90 -10.54
CA GLU A 226 2.75 -27.02 -10.22
C GLU A 226 1.79 -26.80 -11.40
N GLU A 227 2.24 -26.89 -12.67
CA GLU A 227 1.34 -26.93 -13.85
C GLU A 227 0.38 -28.15 -13.82
N THR A 228 0.64 -29.18 -13.01
CA THR A 228 -0.25 -30.34 -12.82
C THR A 228 -1.17 -30.28 -11.60
N ILE A 229 -1.05 -29.26 -10.73
CA ILE A 229 -1.84 -29.15 -9.49
C ILE A 229 -3.27 -28.62 -9.72
N ASP A 230 -3.64 -28.27 -10.95
CA ASP A 230 -5.03 -27.97 -11.34
C ASP A 230 -5.96 -29.21 -11.40
N GLN A 231 -5.51 -30.41 -11.01
CA GLN A 231 -6.35 -31.62 -10.97
C GLN A 231 -7.03 -31.90 -9.62
N PHE A 232 -6.89 -31.04 -8.61
CA PHE A 232 -7.62 -31.15 -7.34
C PHE A 232 -8.38 -29.86 -7.02
N SER A 233 -9.45 -29.61 -7.78
CA SER A 233 -10.59 -28.78 -7.38
C SER A 233 -11.87 -29.61 -7.31
#